data_AF-A0A9D1XMY0-F1
#
_entry.id   AF-A0A9D1XMY0-F1
#
_cell.length_a   1.000
_cell.length_b   1.000
_cell.length_c   1.000
_cell.angle_alpha   90.00
_cell.angle_beta   90.00
_cell.angle_gamma   90.00
#
_symmetry.space_group_name_H-M   'P 1'
#
loop_
_entity.id
_entity.type
_entity.pdbx_description
1 polymer ?
#
loop_
_entity_poly.entity_id
_entity_poly.type
_entity_poly.pdbx_seq_one_letter_code
_entity_poly.pdbx_strand_id
1 'polypeptide(L)'
;MEYSIIWTLFLIGCAFIFFSYGKKIRKYQKIRKEQQIQYEDNREKYRHFTSELFDETPDEEMTHAVLFHIMGKEDKIFESDEIGNLIDVLTHSELLIYTIYQVELSLEGGRGSLHTFFIKEPYCTYRPYVKEAFEAVDCHEIAELMVAADKLATAIENDEEIDIDDGSDYGNYNFSDFTNALASALKTSGILLKAAKFIREHKDEFIDAEDKEENDE
;
A
#
# COMPACT_ATOMS: atom_id res chain seq x y z
N MET A 1 59.20 16.08 -6.62
CA MET A 1 58.84 14.66 -6.84
C MET A 1 57.66 14.21 -5.98
N GLU A 2 57.54 14.66 -4.72
CA GLU A 2 56.49 14.19 -3.79
C GLU A 2 55.05 14.51 -4.23
N TYR A 3 54.77 15.69 -4.78
CA TYR A 3 53.42 16.05 -5.26
C TYR A 3 52.90 15.16 -6.40
N SER A 4 53.78 14.66 -7.28
CA SER A 4 53.40 13.80 -8.42
C SER A 4 52.93 12.41 -7.95
N ILE A 5 53.55 11.90 -6.88
CA ILE A 5 53.21 10.58 -6.30
C ILE A 5 51.83 10.64 -5.62
N ILE A 6 51.53 11.73 -4.90
CA ILE A 6 50.24 11.95 -4.24
C ILE A 6 49.09 11.99 -5.26
N TRP A 7 49.25 12.76 -6.36
CA TRP A 7 48.24 12.82 -7.42
C TRP A 7 48.06 11.48 -8.15
N THR A 8 49.13 10.71 -8.33
CA THR A 8 49.05 9.37 -8.95
C THR A 8 48.27 8.40 -8.06
N LEU A 9 48.55 8.37 -6.75
CA LEU A 9 47.81 7.54 -5.80
C LEU A 9 46.34 7.97 -5.66
N PHE A 10 46.07 9.28 -5.70
CA PHE A 10 44.72 9.83 -5.70
C PHE A 10 43.93 9.40 -6.94
N LEU A 11 44.51 9.50 -8.14
CA LEU A 11 43.86 9.08 -9.39
C LEU A 11 43.58 7.57 -9.42
N ILE A 12 44.50 6.75 -8.90
CA ILE A 12 44.28 5.29 -8.76
C ILE A 12 43.13 5.02 -7.77
N GLY A 13 43.09 5.74 -6.65
CA GLY A 13 42.01 5.66 -5.67
C GLY A 13 40.64 6.04 -6.28
N CYS A 14 40.58 7.15 -7.03
CA CYS A 14 39.37 7.56 -7.74
C CYS A 14 38.94 6.51 -8.77
N ALA A 15 39.86 5.97 -9.57
CA ALA A 15 39.56 4.94 -10.55
C ALA A 15 38.98 3.66 -9.91
N PHE A 16 39.51 3.25 -8.74
CA PHE A 16 38.99 2.12 -7.98
C PHE A 16 37.58 2.36 -7.43
N ILE A 17 37.31 3.57 -6.92
CA ILE A 17 35.98 3.99 -6.48
C ILE A 17 34.99 3.97 -7.66
N PHE A 18 35.34 4.58 -8.80
CA PHE A 18 34.47 4.57 -9.99
C PHE A 18 34.17 3.16 -10.49
N PHE A 19 35.16 2.25 -10.49
CA PHE A 19 34.97 0.87 -10.93
C PHE A 19 34.06 0.07 -9.98
N SER A 20 34.24 0.23 -8.66
CA SER A 20 33.45 -0.49 -7.65
C SER A 20 32.01 0.05 -7.56
N TYR A 21 31.82 1.36 -7.58
CA TYR A 21 30.49 1.99 -7.64
C TYR A 21 29.79 1.69 -8.97
N GLY A 22 30.51 1.70 -10.10
CA GLY A 22 29.94 1.36 -11.41
C GLY A 22 29.36 -0.06 -11.47
N LYS A 23 30.02 -1.06 -10.88
CA LYS A 23 29.48 -2.42 -10.77
C LYS A 23 28.23 -2.48 -9.91
N LYS A 24 28.23 -1.79 -8.75
CA LYS A 24 27.05 -1.71 -7.88
C LYS A 24 25.87 -1.06 -8.61
N ILE A 25 26.08 0.08 -9.26
CA ILE A 25 25.05 0.81 -10.02
C ILE A 25 24.43 -0.08 -11.10
N ARG A 26 25.23 -0.81 -11.88
CA ARG A 26 24.71 -1.74 -12.90
C ARG A 26 23.87 -2.86 -12.30
N LYS A 27 24.27 -3.41 -11.14
CA LYS A 27 23.48 -4.43 -10.43
C LYS A 27 22.14 -3.86 -9.96
N TYR A 28 22.13 -2.68 -9.36
CA TYR A 28 20.90 -1.98 -8.96
C TYR A 28 19.99 -1.68 -10.16
N GLN A 29 20.57 -1.24 -11.28
CA GLN A 29 19.80 -1.00 -12.52
C GLN A 29 19.17 -2.29 -13.07
N LYS A 30 19.86 -3.43 -12.99
CA LYS A 30 19.32 -4.73 -13.44
C LYS A 30 18.13 -5.15 -12.58
N ILE A 31 18.29 -5.10 -11.24
CA ILE A 31 17.22 -5.44 -10.29
C ILE A 31 16.01 -4.53 -10.51
N ARG A 32 16.23 -3.21 -10.66
CA ARG A 32 15.14 -2.26 -10.89
C ARG A 32 14.41 -2.54 -12.21
N LYS A 33 15.13 -2.90 -13.27
CA LYS A 33 14.52 -3.30 -14.54
C LYS A 33 13.72 -4.58 -14.41
N GLU A 34 14.24 -5.60 -13.71
CA GLU A 34 13.54 -6.85 -13.48
C GLU A 34 12.25 -6.64 -12.67
N GLN A 35 12.31 -5.83 -11.60
CA GLN A 35 11.14 -5.43 -10.82
C GLN A 35 10.09 -4.69 -11.66
N GLN A 36 10.54 -3.80 -12.55
CA GLN A 36 9.64 -3.05 -13.41
C GLN A 36 8.97 -3.96 -14.46
N ILE A 37 9.72 -4.89 -15.07
CA ILE A 37 9.16 -5.87 -16.00
C ILE A 37 8.13 -6.75 -15.28
N GLN A 38 8.47 -7.27 -14.09
CA GLN A 38 7.55 -8.08 -13.30
C GLN A 38 6.28 -7.32 -12.91
N TYR A 39 6.41 -6.03 -12.57
CA TYR A 39 5.28 -5.16 -12.28
C TYR A 39 4.39 -4.97 -13.51
N GLU A 40 4.98 -4.69 -14.68
CA GLU A 40 4.25 -4.53 -15.95
C GLU A 40 3.55 -5.83 -16.36
N ASP A 41 4.24 -6.97 -16.26
CA ASP A 41 3.67 -8.30 -16.55
C ASP A 41 2.49 -8.61 -15.61
N ASN A 42 2.62 -8.36 -14.31
CA ASN A 42 1.54 -8.57 -13.34
C ASN A 42 0.36 -7.62 -13.57
N ARG A 43 0.64 -6.36 -13.89
CA ARG A 43 -0.38 -5.36 -14.20
C ARG A 43 -1.21 -5.77 -15.41
N GLU A 44 -0.57 -6.27 -16.47
CA GLU A 44 -1.28 -6.77 -17.64
C GLU A 44 -2.05 -8.06 -17.33
N LYS A 45 -1.42 -9.01 -16.62
CA LYS A 45 -2.02 -10.30 -16.24
C LYS A 45 -3.30 -10.14 -15.41
N TYR A 46 -3.27 -9.29 -14.38
CA TYR A 46 -4.37 -9.14 -13.42
C TYR A 46 -5.32 -7.99 -13.75
N ARG A 47 -5.14 -7.29 -14.88
CA ARG A 47 -6.04 -6.19 -15.31
C ARG A 47 -7.49 -6.66 -15.43
N HIS A 48 -7.67 -7.89 -15.90
CA HIS A 48 -8.95 -8.58 -16.02
C HIS A 48 -8.91 -9.80 -15.13
N PHE A 49 -9.56 -9.72 -13.97
CA PHE A 49 -9.45 -10.78 -12.96
C PHE A 49 -10.63 -11.73 -13.08
N THR A 50 -10.48 -12.69 -13.99
CA THR A 50 -11.54 -13.65 -14.30
C THR A 50 -11.72 -14.68 -13.20
N SER A 51 -12.87 -15.37 -13.21
CA SER A 51 -13.17 -16.43 -12.24
C SER A 51 -12.13 -17.56 -12.25
N GLU A 52 -11.65 -17.97 -13.44
CA GLU A 52 -10.59 -18.99 -13.59
C GLU A 52 -9.25 -18.49 -13.05
N LEU A 53 -8.84 -17.27 -13.43
CA LEU A 53 -7.59 -16.69 -12.96
C LEU A 53 -7.57 -16.49 -11.45
N PHE A 54 -8.72 -16.14 -10.86
CA PHE A 54 -8.90 -16.05 -9.42
C PHE A 54 -8.64 -17.39 -8.73
N ASP A 55 -9.24 -18.48 -9.24
CA ASP A 55 -9.10 -19.82 -8.65
C ASP A 55 -7.66 -20.35 -8.75
N GLU A 56 -6.95 -20.05 -9.83
CA GLU A 56 -5.56 -20.45 -10.03
C GLU A 56 -4.54 -19.61 -9.22
N THR A 57 -4.89 -18.38 -8.85
CA THR A 57 -3.98 -17.46 -8.15
C THR A 57 -3.68 -17.98 -6.74
N PRO A 58 -2.42 -18.21 -6.34
CA PRO A 58 -2.08 -18.65 -4.98
C PRO A 58 -2.41 -17.60 -3.91
N ASP A 59 -2.71 -18.02 -2.69
CA ASP A 59 -3.06 -17.10 -1.59
C ASP A 59 -1.95 -16.08 -1.27
N GLU A 60 -0.68 -16.46 -1.45
CA GLU A 60 0.48 -15.56 -1.26
C GLU A 60 0.51 -14.41 -2.29
N GLU A 61 -0.10 -14.62 -3.47
CA GLU A 61 -0.17 -13.66 -4.56
C GLU A 61 -1.53 -12.94 -4.62
N MET A 62 -2.57 -13.50 -3.99
CA MET A 62 -3.96 -13.07 -4.12
C MET A 62 -4.17 -11.57 -3.84
N THR A 63 -3.65 -11.08 -2.72
CA THR A 63 -3.79 -9.65 -2.36
C THR A 63 -3.14 -8.75 -3.41
N HIS A 64 -1.97 -9.13 -3.95
CA HIS A 64 -1.31 -8.36 -5.01
C HIS A 64 -2.08 -8.43 -6.32
N ALA A 65 -2.61 -9.59 -6.69
CA ALA A 65 -3.44 -9.77 -7.88
C ALA A 65 -4.68 -8.85 -7.86
N VAL A 66 -5.41 -8.84 -6.73
CA VAL A 66 -6.55 -7.94 -6.53
C VAL A 66 -6.14 -6.47 -6.62
N LEU A 67 -4.99 -6.08 -6.03
CA LEU A 67 -4.53 -4.70 -6.13
C LEU A 67 -4.24 -4.29 -7.58
N PHE A 68 -3.60 -5.14 -8.38
CA PHE A 68 -3.41 -4.88 -9.80
C PHE A 68 -4.74 -4.78 -10.57
N HIS A 69 -5.73 -5.61 -10.22
CA HIS A 69 -7.07 -5.53 -10.79
C HIS A 69 -7.73 -4.18 -10.49
N ILE A 70 -7.71 -3.75 -9.23
CA ILE A 70 -8.25 -2.46 -8.78
C ILE A 70 -7.52 -1.29 -9.46
N MET A 71 -6.19 -1.32 -9.53
CA MET A 71 -5.41 -0.30 -10.24
C MET A 71 -5.72 -0.28 -11.74
N GLY A 72 -6.08 -1.43 -12.33
CA GLY A 72 -6.58 -1.51 -13.71
C GLY A 72 -7.90 -0.75 -13.92
N LYS A 73 -8.74 -0.62 -12.88
CA LYS A 73 -9.94 0.23 -12.92
C LYS A 73 -9.57 1.71 -12.84
N GLU A 74 -8.62 2.08 -11.99
CA GLU A 74 -8.09 3.44 -11.90
C GLU A 74 -7.51 3.93 -13.25
N ASP A 75 -6.74 3.06 -13.92
CA ASP A 75 -6.22 3.31 -15.26
C ASP A 75 -7.35 3.55 -16.28
N LYS A 76 -8.42 2.75 -16.25
CA LYS A 76 -9.58 2.92 -17.14
C LYS A 76 -10.27 4.26 -16.92
N ILE A 77 -10.45 4.69 -15.67
CA ILE A 77 -11.02 6.01 -15.35
C ILE A 77 -10.15 7.11 -15.95
N PHE A 78 -8.84 7.05 -15.74
CA PHE A 78 -7.90 8.02 -16.29
C PHE A 78 -7.90 8.05 -17.83
N GLU A 79 -8.08 6.90 -18.49
CA GLU A 79 -8.17 6.76 -19.94
C GLU A 79 -9.52 7.22 -20.53
N SER A 80 -10.60 7.24 -19.74
CA SER A 80 -11.99 7.38 -20.23
C SER A 80 -12.48 8.82 -20.47
N ASP A 81 -11.68 9.85 -20.20
CA ASP A 81 -12.09 11.27 -20.14
C ASP A 81 -13.28 11.56 -19.17
N GLU A 82 -13.80 10.55 -18.46
CA GLU A 82 -14.85 10.70 -17.45
C GLU A 82 -14.28 11.26 -16.15
N ILE A 83 -15.02 12.20 -15.55
CA ILE A 83 -14.73 12.69 -14.20
C ILE A 83 -15.34 11.69 -13.22
N GLY A 84 -14.52 10.81 -12.65
CA GLY A 84 -14.92 9.85 -11.63
C GLY A 84 -13.78 9.60 -10.64
N ASN A 85 -14.11 9.25 -9.41
CA ASN A 85 -13.12 8.79 -8.45
C ASN A 85 -13.10 7.27 -8.43
N LEU A 86 -11.93 6.67 -8.16
CA LEU A 86 -11.81 5.21 -8.08
C LEU A 86 -12.83 4.60 -7.13
N ILE A 87 -13.08 5.24 -5.98
CA ILE A 87 -14.07 4.81 -4.98
C ILE A 87 -15.48 4.58 -5.56
N ASP A 88 -15.86 5.30 -6.61
CA ASP A 88 -17.20 5.23 -7.20
C ASP A 88 -17.42 3.95 -8.03
N VAL A 89 -16.34 3.24 -8.39
CA VAL A 89 -16.39 2.05 -9.25
C VAL A 89 -15.90 0.77 -8.55
N LEU A 90 -15.52 0.86 -7.27
CA LEU A 90 -15.13 -0.30 -6.47
C LEU A 90 -16.38 -0.99 -5.92
N THR A 91 -16.33 -2.32 -5.86
CA THR A 91 -17.22 -3.06 -4.96
C THR A 91 -16.89 -2.73 -3.51
N HIS A 92 -17.77 -3.09 -2.59
CA HIS A 92 -17.54 -2.84 -1.17
C HIS A 92 -16.27 -3.56 -0.69
N SER A 93 -16.12 -4.84 -1.03
CA SER A 93 -14.95 -5.63 -0.65
C SER A 93 -13.64 -5.11 -1.28
N GLU A 94 -13.69 -4.62 -2.54
CA GLU A 94 -12.54 -3.95 -3.16
C GLU A 94 -12.15 -2.66 -2.45
N LEU A 95 -13.14 -1.85 -2.06
CA LEU A 95 -12.91 -0.64 -1.31
C LEU A 95 -12.23 -0.91 0.03
N LEU A 96 -12.61 -1.97 0.74
CA LEU A 96 -11.99 -2.35 2.00
C LEU A 96 -10.52 -2.77 1.79
N ILE A 97 -10.23 -3.63 0.82
CA ILE A 97 -8.85 -4.05 0.51
C ILE A 97 -8.00 -2.86 0.05
N TYR A 98 -8.55 -2.00 -0.82
CA TYR A 98 -7.84 -0.83 -1.29
C TYR A 98 -7.61 0.21 -0.19
N THR A 99 -8.52 0.32 0.78
CA THR A 99 -8.34 1.18 1.96
C THR A 99 -7.12 0.75 2.78
N ILE A 100 -6.94 -0.56 3.01
CA ILE A 100 -5.73 -1.09 3.68
C ILE A 100 -4.47 -0.72 2.89
N TYR A 101 -4.51 -0.88 1.57
CA TYR A 101 -3.41 -0.51 0.69
C TYR A 101 -3.08 0.99 0.73
N GLN A 102 -4.09 1.86 0.78
CA GLN A 102 -3.90 3.30 0.93
C GLN A 102 -3.26 3.68 2.27
N VAL A 103 -3.61 2.96 3.35
CA VAL A 103 -2.90 3.08 4.63
C VAL A 103 -1.43 2.71 4.46
N GLU A 104 -1.10 1.56 3.85
CA GLU A 104 0.29 1.15 3.64
C GLU A 104 1.07 2.15 2.80
N LEU A 105 0.51 2.59 1.67
CA LEU A 105 1.12 3.60 0.80
C LEU A 105 1.38 4.93 1.51
N SER A 106 0.51 5.34 2.44
CA SER A 106 0.70 6.57 3.21
C SER A 106 1.93 6.53 4.12
N LEU A 107 2.38 5.33 4.48
CA LEU A 107 3.58 5.07 5.29
C LEU A 107 4.84 4.95 4.44
N GLU A 108 4.71 4.75 3.13
CA GLU A 108 5.84 4.60 2.22
C GLU A 108 6.54 5.94 1.93
N GLY A 109 7.83 5.85 1.62
CA GLY A 109 8.70 7.01 1.41
C GLY A 109 9.24 7.60 2.71
N GLY A 110 10.36 8.31 2.65
CA GLY A 110 11.10 8.78 3.84
C GLY A 110 10.37 9.79 4.75
N ARG A 111 9.09 10.10 4.48
CA ARG A 111 8.21 11.00 5.27
C ARG A 111 6.77 10.46 5.39
N GLY A 112 6.51 9.21 5.02
CA GLY A 112 5.20 8.59 5.18
C GLY A 112 4.82 8.44 6.66
N SER A 113 3.54 8.62 6.99
CA SER A 113 3.03 8.56 8.37
C SER A 113 1.51 8.50 8.38
N LEU A 114 0.91 8.16 9.52
CA LEU A 114 -0.55 8.24 9.67
C LEU A 114 -1.10 9.66 9.54
N HIS A 115 -0.30 10.69 9.87
CA HIS A 115 -0.69 12.06 9.53
C HIS A 115 -0.90 12.21 8.00
N THR A 116 -0.09 11.56 7.18
CA THR A 116 -0.27 11.57 5.72
C THR A 116 -1.59 10.93 5.32
N PHE A 117 -1.93 9.78 5.91
CA PHE A 117 -3.19 9.09 5.64
C PHE A 117 -4.40 9.96 5.95
N PHE A 118 -4.47 10.51 7.17
CA PHE A 118 -5.68 11.19 7.64
C PHE A 118 -5.90 12.58 7.05
N ILE A 119 -4.84 13.26 6.60
CA ILE A 119 -4.90 14.70 6.25
C ILE A 119 -4.73 14.96 4.75
N LYS A 120 -4.07 14.07 4.00
CA LYS A 120 -3.62 14.38 2.63
C LYS A 120 -4.32 13.53 1.58
N GLU A 121 -4.84 14.18 0.54
CA GLU A 121 -5.33 13.48 -0.66
C GLU A 121 -4.18 12.76 -1.41
N PRO A 122 -4.44 11.58 -1.99
CA PRO A 122 -5.76 10.90 -2.08
C PRO A 122 -6.11 10.05 -0.85
N TYR A 123 -5.21 9.92 0.12
CA TYR A 123 -5.33 8.94 1.21
C TYR A 123 -6.53 9.21 2.12
N CYS A 124 -6.77 10.48 2.46
CA CYS A 124 -7.84 10.85 3.39
C CYS A 124 -9.25 10.56 2.85
N THR A 125 -9.41 10.38 1.53
CA THR A 125 -10.67 9.93 0.91
C THR A 125 -11.13 8.57 1.49
N TYR A 126 -10.19 7.70 1.88
CA TYR A 126 -10.49 6.35 2.38
C TYR A 126 -10.67 6.27 3.90
N ARG A 127 -10.47 7.39 4.61
CA ARG A 127 -10.61 7.51 6.06
C ARG A 127 -11.91 6.91 6.62
N PRO A 128 -13.11 7.11 6.02
CA PRO A 128 -14.36 6.58 6.56
C PRO A 128 -14.41 5.04 6.64
N TYR A 129 -13.62 4.34 5.81
CA TYR A 129 -13.66 2.89 5.67
C TYR A 129 -12.59 2.18 6.49
N VAL A 130 -11.66 2.93 7.10
CA VAL A 130 -10.44 2.35 7.68
C VAL A 130 -10.72 1.37 8.80
N LYS A 131 -11.71 1.66 9.66
CA LYS A 131 -12.12 0.76 10.74
C LYS A 131 -12.66 -0.54 10.17
N GLU A 132 -13.65 -0.44 9.29
CA GLU A 132 -14.31 -1.60 8.68
C GLU A 132 -13.31 -2.45 7.89
N ALA A 133 -12.41 -1.82 7.15
CA ALA A 133 -11.41 -2.50 6.35
C ALA A 133 -10.50 -3.42 7.19
N PHE A 134 -9.98 -2.93 8.32
CA PHE A 134 -9.16 -3.75 9.20
C PHE A 134 -9.99 -4.78 9.98
N GLU A 135 -11.24 -4.48 10.35
CA GLU A 135 -12.13 -5.47 10.98
C GLU A 135 -12.48 -6.62 10.02
N ALA A 136 -12.72 -6.33 8.74
CA ALA A 136 -13.07 -7.31 7.72
C ALA A 136 -11.97 -8.35 7.48
N VAL A 137 -10.71 -7.99 7.69
CA VAL A 137 -9.55 -8.89 7.58
C VAL A 137 -9.06 -9.39 8.95
N ASP A 138 -9.95 -9.47 9.95
CA ASP A 138 -9.64 -9.96 11.30
C ASP A 138 -8.44 -9.25 11.97
N CYS A 139 -8.26 -7.95 11.73
CA CYS A 139 -7.19 -7.10 12.29
C CYS A 139 -7.74 -6.06 13.27
N HIS A 140 -8.53 -6.50 14.27
CA HIS A 140 -9.20 -5.63 15.23
C HIS A 140 -8.28 -4.70 16.03
N GLU A 141 -7.10 -5.18 16.45
CA GLU A 141 -6.11 -4.33 17.17
C GLU A 141 -5.64 -3.15 16.31
N ILE A 142 -5.49 -3.38 15.00
CA ILE A 142 -5.13 -2.31 14.07
C ILE A 142 -6.33 -1.38 13.86
N ALA A 143 -7.54 -1.92 13.75
CA ALA A 143 -8.75 -1.10 13.63
C ALA A 143 -8.92 -0.15 14.82
N GLU A 144 -8.72 -0.62 16.06
CA GLU A 144 -8.76 0.20 17.27
C GLU A 144 -7.70 1.30 17.27
N LEU A 145 -6.45 0.97 16.89
CA LEU A 145 -5.37 1.92 16.73
C LEU A 145 -5.73 3.01 15.71
N MET A 146 -6.29 2.62 14.56
CA MET A 146 -6.68 3.54 13.50
C MET A 146 -7.82 4.46 13.92
N VAL A 147 -8.80 3.96 14.68
CA VAL A 147 -9.88 4.78 15.27
C VAL A 147 -9.32 5.80 16.26
N ALA A 148 -8.35 5.42 17.08
CA ALA A 148 -7.70 6.36 18.00
C ALA A 148 -6.90 7.44 17.26
N ALA A 149 -6.18 7.07 16.20
CA ALA A 149 -5.48 8.03 15.35
C ALA A 149 -6.44 8.95 14.58
N ASP A 150 -7.60 8.45 14.20
CA ASP A 150 -8.67 9.22 13.55
C ASP A 150 -9.23 10.30 14.50
N LYS A 151 -9.50 9.95 15.76
CA LYS A 151 -9.90 10.93 16.79
C LYS A 151 -8.89 12.06 16.94
N LEU A 152 -7.60 11.74 16.96
CA LEU A 152 -6.52 12.75 16.99
C LEU A 152 -6.60 13.66 15.74
N ALA A 153 -6.80 13.09 14.56
CA ALA A 153 -6.95 13.87 13.33
C ALA A 153 -8.17 14.80 13.38
N THR A 154 -9.34 14.29 13.79
CA THR A 154 -10.57 15.09 13.95
C THR A 154 -10.39 16.23 14.96
N ALA A 155 -9.77 15.95 16.11
CA ALA A 155 -9.55 16.97 17.13
C ALA A 155 -8.64 18.10 16.61
N ILE A 156 -7.60 17.76 15.84
CA ILE A 156 -6.72 18.74 15.19
C ILE A 156 -7.50 19.57 14.14
N GLU A 157 -8.33 18.93 13.33
CA GLU A 157 -9.14 19.61 12.31
C GLU A 157 -10.16 20.58 12.91
N ASN A 158 -10.74 20.22 14.06
CA ASN A 158 -11.76 21.01 14.75
C ASN A 158 -11.19 22.01 15.77
N ASP A 159 -9.86 22.06 15.95
CA ASP A 159 -9.20 22.85 17.01
C ASP A 159 -9.72 22.50 18.42
N GLU A 160 -10.00 21.21 18.66
CA GLU A 160 -10.48 20.67 19.93
C GLU A 160 -9.32 20.25 20.84
N GLU A 161 -9.48 20.50 22.15
CA GLU A 161 -8.54 19.95 23.14
C GLU A 161 -8.70 18.43 23.22
N ILE A 162 -7.59 17.71 23.04
CA ILE A 162 -7.55 16.26 23.13
C ILE A 162 -7.51 15.88 24.60
N ASP A 163 -8.46 15.05 25.04
CA ASP A 163 -8.42 14.46 26.36
C ASP A 163 -7.30 13.41 26.41
N ILE A 164 -6.27 13.71 27.19
CA ILE A 164 -5.07 12.88 27.33
C ILE A 164 -5.35 11.62 28.16
N ASP A 165 -6.49 11.56 28.85
CA ASP A 165 -6.90 10.47 29.76
C ASP A 165 -8.29 9.93 29.39
N ASP A 166 -8.53 9.64 28.11
CA ASP A 166 -9.78 9.03 27.63
C ASP A 166 -9.96 7.55 28.05
N GLY A 167 -9.05 7.03 28.89
CA GLY A 167 -9.03 5.64 29.36
C GLY A 167 -8.61 4.63 28.28
N SER A 168 -8.22 5.08 27.08
CA SER A 168 -7.68 4.20 26.04
C SER A 168 -6.17 4.00 26.18
N ASP A 169 -5.66 2.92 25.59
CA ASP A 169 -4.22 2.65 25.50
C ASP A 169 -3.45 3.72 24.67
N TYR A 170 -4.18 4.63 24.01
CA TYR A 170 -3.64 5.61 23.06
C TYR A 170 -3.81 7.07 23.48
N GLY A 171 -4.36 7.38 24.66
CA GLY A 171 -4.71 8.76 25.07
C GLY A 171 -3.53 9.77 25.01
N ASN A 172 -2.28 9.29 25.07
CA ASN A 172 -1.08 10.13 25.00
C ASN A 172 -0.35 10.09 23.63
N TYR A 173 -0.88 9.37 22.65
CA TYR A 173 -0.20 9.15 21.37
C TYR A 173 -0.30 10.37 20.46
N ASN A 174 0.81 10.75 19.84
CA ASN A 174 0.81 11.61 18.65
C ASN A 174 0.90 10.76 17.37
N PHE A 175 0.82 11.39 16.19
CA PHE A 175 0.91 10.67 14.91
C PHE A 175 2.20 9.87 14.72
N SER A 176 3.33 10.30 15.30
CA SER A 176 4.57 9.52 15.24
C SER A 176 4.44 8.23 16.05
N ASP A 177 3.83 8.29 17.24
CA ASP A 177 3.60 7.10 18.08
C ASP A 177 2.65 6.13 17.40
N PHE A 178 1.53 6.65 16.86
CA PHE A 178 0.58 5.85 16.07
C PHE A 178 1.24 5.23 14.84
N THR A 179 2.05 5.99 14.10
CA THR A 179 2.76 5.49 12.91
C THR A 179 3.69 4.33 13.27
N ASN A 180 4.44 4.46 14.37
CA ASN A 180 5.35 3.41 14.83
C ASN A 180 4.60 2.16 15.30
N ALA A 181 3.52 2.34 16.05
CA ALA A 181 2.68 1.24 16.53
C ALA A 181 2.00 0.50 15.37
N LEU A 182 1.46 1.23 14.38
CA LEU A 182 0.89 0.64 13.16
C LEU A 182 1.95 -0.13 12.37
N ALA A 183 3.13 0.46 12.14
CA ALA A 183 4.21 -0.19 11.40
C ALA A 183 4.70 -1.48 12.10
N SER A 184 4.62 -1.54 13.44
CA SER A 184 4.88 -2.76 14.21
C SER A 184 3.76 -3.78 14.03
N ALA A 185 2.51 -3.36 14.19
CA ALA A 185 1.35 -4.24 14.11
C ALA A 185 1.19 -4.87 12.71
N LEU A 186 1.37 -4.09 11.64
CA LEU A 186 1.33 -4.61 10.27
C LEU A 186 2.34 -5.74 10.05
N LYS A 187 3.56 -5.63 10.58
CA LYS A 187 4.61 -6.66 10.45
C LYS A 187 4.26 -7.97 11.15
N THR A 188 3.49 -7.94 12.23
CA THR A 188 3.16 -9.13 13.04
C THR A 188 1.77 -9.69 12.78
N SER A 189 0.88 -8.90 12.16
CA SER A 189 -0.53 -9.24 11.96
C SER A 189 -0.79 -10.40 11.00
N GLY A 190 0.13 -10.66 10.07
CA GLY A 190 -0.12 -11.56 8.95
C GLY A 190 -1.20 -11.04 7.99
N ILE A 191 -1.38 -9.71 7.93
CA ILE A 191 -2.48 -9.05 7.20
C ILE A 191 -2.64 -9.53 5.76
N LEU A 192 -1.54 -9.79 5.04
CA LEU A 192 -1.62 -10.27 3.64
C LEU A 192 -2.37 -11.59 3.52
N LEU A 193 -2.14 -12.54 4.42
CA LEU A 193 -2.83 -13.84 4.42
C LEU A 193 -4.28 -13.70 4.87
N LYS A 194 -4.56 -12.82 5.84
CA LYS A 194 -5.93 -12.56 6.29
C LYS A 194 -6.75 -11.84 5.20
N ALA A 195 -6.14 -10.89 4.49
CA ALA A 195 -6.72 -10.23 3.34
C ALA A 195 -6.99 -11.23 2.20
N ALA A 196 -6.04 -12.13 1.90
CA ALA A 196 -6.26 -13.19 0.92
C ALA A 196 -7.45 -14.09 1.31
N LYS A 197 -7.57 -14.48 2.58
CA LYS A 197 -8.72 -15.24 3.09
C LYS A 197 -10.04 -14.46 2.89
N PHE A 198 -10.09 -13.18 3.28
CA PHE A 198 -11.26 -12.33 3.08
C PHE A 198 -11.64 -12.25 1.59
N ILE A 199 -10.66 -12.06 0.70
CA ILE A 199 -10.85 -12.03 -0.75
C ILE A 199 -11.49 -13.33 -1.25
N ARG A 200 -10.99 -14.49 -0.80
CA ARG A 200 -11.56 -15.80 -1.15
C ARG A 200 -13.02 -15.95 -0.74
N GLU A 201 -13.37 -15.46 0.45
CA GLU A 201 -14.73 -15.54 0.98
C GLU A 201 -15.72 -14.62 0.23
N HIS A 202 -15.21 -13.65 -0.53
CA HIS A 202 -16.00 -12.64 -1.26
C HIS A 202 -15.66 -12.61 -2.77
N LYS A 203 -15.34 -13.77 -3.36
CA LYS A 203 -14.89 -13.92 -4.77
C LYS A 203 -15.70 -13.07 -5.75
N ASP A 204 -17.03 -13.09 -5.66
CA ASP A 204 -17.92 -12.40 -6.58
C ASP A 204 -17.77 -10.87 -6.57
N GLU A 205 -17.14 -10.29 -5.56
CA GLU A 205 -16.86 -8.86 -5.49
C GLU A 205 -15.51 -8.46 -6.09
N PHE A 206 -14.66 -9.43 -6.44
CA PHE A 206 -13.31 -9.21 -6.97
C PHE A 206 -13.10 -9.67 -8.42
N ILE A 207 -14.12 -10.29 -9.03
CA ILE A 207 -14.08 -10.72 -10.44
C ILE A 207 -14.89 -9.78 -11.34
N ASP A 208 -14.48 -9.72 -12.61
CA ASP A 208 -15.14 -8.91 -13.63
C ASP A 208 -16.61 -9.34 -13.82
N ALA A 209 -17.50 -8.37 -14.05
CA ALA A 209 -18.94 -8.63 -14.14
C ALA A 209 -19.34 -9.57 -15.28
N GLU A 210 -18.57 -9.58 -16.37
CA GLU A 210 -18.80 -10.46 -17.54
C GLU A 210 -18.66 -11.95 -17.18
N ASP A 211 -17.89 -12.29 -16.13
CA ASP A 211 -17.68 -13.69 -15.69
C ASP A 211 -18.69 -14.15 -14.62
N LYS A 212 -19.55 -13.25 -14.14
CA LYS A 212 -20.61 -13.58 -13.17
C LYS A 212 -21.79 -14.27 -13.86
N GLU A 213 -22.09 -13.89 -15.09
CA GLU A 213 -23.25 -14.40 -15.84
C GLU A 213 -23.04 -15.84 -16.37
N GLU A 214 -21.80 -16.30 -16.59
CA GLU A 214 -21.52 -17.67 -17.06
C GLU A 214 -21.60 -18.75 -15.96
N ASN A 215 -21.53 -18.38 -14.68
CA ASN A 215 -21.60 -19.35 -13.56
C ASN A 215 -23.02 -19.58 -13.01
N ASP A 216 -24.00 -18.80 -13.48
CA ASP A 216 -25.41 -18.91 -13.08
C ASP A 216 -26.29 -19.68 -14.11
N GLU A 217 -25.71 -20.20 -15.21
CA GLU A 217 -26.34 -21.12 -16.18
C GLU A 217 -25.94 -22.60 -15.98
#